data_AF-A0A813RZH1-F1
#
_entry.id   AF-A0A813RZH1-F1
#
_cell.length_a   1.000
_cell.length_b   1.000
_cell.length_c   1.000
_cell.angle_alpha   90.00
_cell.angle_beta   90.00
_cell.angle_gamma   90.00
#
_symmetry.space_group_name_H-M   'P 1'
#
loop_
_entity.id
_entity.type
_entity.pdbx_description
1 polymer ?
#
loop_
_entity_poly.entity_id
_entity_poly.type
_entity_poly.pdbx_seq_one_letter_code
_entity_poly.pdbx_strand_id
1 'polypeptide(L)'
;MATNENVDSGLVEADINRIHKEKFYESLERLSIERVENELLNPEKKKRKTNTFIKLDEYNELLRTIEQAKAKTGTKSKSEYNILRNYDVVLIGETKKVIKKRESENDNIRFLVPNEHLVDTIYRIHEQVGHKSRDVMLPACKKNHINLTVEMINSFNNTCQQCVLNKKRNKTTGLVVKPINFKYSILF
;
A
#
# COMPACT_ATOMS: atom_id res chain seq x y z
N MET A 1 33.47 28.46 6.53
CA MET A 1 33.80 27.03 6.38
C MET A 1 32.50 26.27 6.43
N ALA A 2 31.93 25.96 5.26
CA ALA A 2 30.71 25.16 5.16
C ALA A 2 30.96 24.06 4.13
N THR A 3 30.23 22.96 4.32
CA THR A 3 29.98 21.85 3.37
C THR A 3 31.07 20.79 3.22
N ASN A 4 30.98 19.73 4.04
CA ASN A 4 31.40 18.39 3.62
C ASN A 4 30.60 17.25 4.30
N GLU A 5 29.86 17.52 5.37
CA GLU A 5 29.04 16.50 6.07
C GLU A 5 27.64 16.28 5.46
N ASN A 6 27.18 17.14 4.54
CA ASN A 6 25.81 17.09 4.00
C ASN A 6 25.66 16.30 2.70
N VAL A 7 26.75 15.93 2.03
CA VAL A 7 26.71 15.20 0.74
C VAL A 7 26.69 13.69 0.98
N ASP A 8 27.41 13.22 2.00
CA ASP A 8 27.54 11.81 2.38
C ASP A 8 26.25 11.24 3.01
N SER A 9 25.59 12.05 3.85
CA SER A 9 24.30 11.67 4.46
C SER A 9 23.19 11.48 3.43
N GLY A 10 23.13 12.33 2.39
CA GLY A 10 22.14 12.23 1.32
C GLY A 10 22.32 11.00 0.41
N LEU A 11 23.56 10.55 0.20
CA LEU A 11 23.88 9.32 -0.55
C LEU A 11 23.42 8.07 0.21
N VAL A 12 23.72 8.01 1.51
CA VAL A 12 23.30 6.90 2.39
C VAL A 12 21.78 6.81 2.50
N GLU A 13 21.09 7.95 2.60
CA GLU A 13 19.64 8.01 2.71
C GLU A 13 18.94 7.60 1.39
N ALA A 14 19.52 7.96 0.24
CA ALA A 14 19.06 7.51 -1.07
C ALA A 14 19.22 5.99 -1.27
N ASP A 15 20.35 5.40 -0.84
CA ASP A 15 20.58 3.96 -0.91
C ASP A 15 19.66 3.16 0.01
N ILE A 16 19.39 3.65 1.23
CA ILE A 16 18.42 3.04 2.15
C ILE A 16 17.01 3.06 1.52
N ASN A 17 16.63 4.18 0.90
CA ASN A 17 15.36 4.29 0.21
C ASN A 17 15.27 3.35 -1.01
N ARG A 18 16.35 3.19 -1.78
CA ARG A 18 16.40 2.22 -2.88
C ARG A 18 16.21 0.79 -2.38
N ILE A 19 16.99 0.37 -1.37
CA ILE A 19 16.90 -0.97 -0.78
C ILE A 19 15.50 -1.22 -0.20
N HIS A 20 14.88 -0.20 0.38
CA HIS A 20 13.53 -0.30 0.92
C HIS A 20 12.48 -0.51 -0.19
N LYS A 21 12.59 0.24 -1.30
CA LYS A 21 11.74 0.05 -2.47
C LYS A 21 11.92 -1.34 -3.08
N GLU A 22 13.16 -1.78 -3.27
CA GLU A 22 13.50 -3.10 -3.83
C GLU A 22 12.89 -4.23 -2.98
N LYS A 23 13.15 -4.24 -1.66
CA LYS A 23 12.58 -5.25 -0.75
C LYS A 23 11.06 -5.27 -0.73
N PHE A 24 10.43 -4.10 -0.89
CA PHE A 24 8.99 -4.04 -0.97
C PHE A 24 8.46 -4.62 -2.29
N TYR A 25 9.07 -4.27 -3.43
CA TYR A 25 8.67 -4.82 -4.73
C TYR A 25 8.91 -6.33 -4.79
N GLU A 26 10.02 -6.84 -4.25
CA GLU A 26 10.25 -8.28 -4.09
C GLU A 26 9.15 -8.94 -3.24
N SER A 27 8.75 -8.29 -2.14
CA SER A 27 7.63 -8.79 -1.33
C SER A 27 6.30 -8.76 -2.08
N LEU A 28 6.04 -7.75 -2.92
CA LEU A 28 4.82 -7.67 -3.72
C LEU A 28 4.80 -8.71 -4.85
N GLU A 29 5.93 -8.88 -5.55
CA GLU A 29 6.09 -9.92 -6.57
C GLU A 29 5.81 -11.28 -5.96
N ARG A 30 6.39 -11.56 -4.79
CA ARG A 30 6.12 -12.79 -4.03
C ARG A 30 4.63 -12.95 -3.69
N LEU A 31 3.96 -11.89 -3.22
CA LEU A 31 2.51 -11.93 -2.94
C LEU A 31 1.68 -12.16 -4.21
N SER A 32 2.10 -11.60 -5.34
CA SER A 32 1.42 -11.77 -6.63
C SER A 32 1.56 -13.21 -7.14
N ILE A 33 2.75 -13.80 -7.02
CA ILE A 33 3.05 -15.20 -7.36
C ILE A 33 2.24 -16.13 -6.45
N GLU A 34 2.29 -15.91 -5.13
CA GLU A 34 1.53 -16.69 -4.15
C GLU A 34 0.02 -16.66 -4.45
N ARG A 35 -0.51 -15.51 -4.89
CA ARG A 35 -1.91 -15.40 -5.29
C ARG A 35 -2.23 -16.27 -6.50
N VAL A 36 -1.40 -16.23 -7.53
CA VAL A 36 -1.56 -17.07 -8.74
C VAL A 36 -1.44 -18.55 -8.41
N GLU A 37 -0.45 -18.93 -7.59
CA GLU A 37 -0.25 -20.32 -7.14
C GLU A 37 -1.45 -20.84 -6.35
N ASN A 38 -2.00 -20.03 -5.45
CA ASN A 38 -3.21 -20.38 -4.69
C ASN A 38 -4.44 -20.57 -5.60
N GLU A 39 -4.56 -19.79 -6.68
CA GLU A 39 -5.63 -19.94 -7.67
C GLU A 39 -5.48 -21.25 -8.46
N LEU A 40 -4.24 -21.64 -8.81
CA LEU A 40 -3.95 -22.92 -9.49
C LEU A 40 -4.22 -24.13 -8.58
N LEU A 41 -3.85 -24.04 -7.29
CA LEU A 41 -4.01 -25.13 -6.33
C LEU A 41 -5.45 -25.31 -5.84
N ASN A 42 -6.29 -24.27 -5.91
CA ASN A 42 -7.68 -24.32 -5.44
C ASN A 42 -8.68 -23.78 -6.49
N PRO A 43 -8.84 -24.45 -7.64
CA PRO A 43 -9.70 -23.97 -8.73
C PRO A 43 -11.19 -23.87 -8.34
N GLU A 44 -11.62 -24.69 -7.37
CA GLU A 44 -12.98 -24.72 -6.81
C GLU A 44 -13.30 -23.49 -5.95
N LYS A 45 -12.29 -22.87 -5.31
CA LYS A 45 -12.46 -21.69 -4.45
C LYS A 45 -12.45 -20.43 -5.30
N LYS A 46 -13.55 -20.19 -6.03
CA LYS A 46 -13.80 -18.91 -6.72
C LYS A 46 -13.98 -17.77 -5.70
N LYS A 47 -12.87 -17.26 -5.13
CA LYS A 47 -12.90 -15.96 -4.44
C LYS A 47 -13.28 -14.90 -5.47
N ARG A 48 -14.09 -13.91 -5.08
CA ARG A 48 -14.35 -12.75 -5.94
C ARG A 48 -13.00 -12.16 -6.32
N LYS A 49 -12.70 -12.08 -7.62
CA LYS A 49 -11.51 -11.40 -8.14
C LYS A 49 -11.59 -9.93 -7.72
N THR A 50 -11.05 -9.60 -6.56
CA THR A 50 -10.72 -8.21 -6.24
C THR A 50 -9.53 -7.89 -7.12
N ASN A 51 -9.73 -7.01 -8.11
CA ASN A 51 -8.68 -6.55 -9.02
C ASN A 51 -7.72 -5.65 -8.25
N THR A 52 -6.96 -6.28 -7.34
CA THR A 52 -6.05 -5.63 -6.41
C THR A 52 -4.81 -5.12 -7.14
N PHE A 53 -4.33 -5.92 -8.09
CA PHE A 53 -3.16 -5.65 -8.89
C PHE A 53 -3.61 -5.36 -10.32
N ILE A 54 -3.12 -4.25 -10.86
CA ILE A 54 -3.34 -3.84 -12.25
C ILE A 54 -2.04 -3.28 -12.76
N LYS A 55 -1.54 -3.80 -13.88
CA LYS A 55 -0.32 -3.26 -14.51
C LYS A 55 -0.60 -1.89 -15.10
N LEU A 56 0.43 -1.09 -15.31
CA LEU A 56 0.26 0.24 -15.92
C LEU A 56 -0.41 0.17 -17.29
N ASP A 57 -0.05 -0.82 -18.11
CA ASP A 57 -0.65 -1.01 -19.45
C ASP A 57 -2.15 -1.31 -19.36
N GLU A 58 -2.55 -2.24 -18.48
CA GLU A 58 -3.95 -2.58 -18.24
C GLU A 58 -4.74 -1.39 -17.66
N TYR A 59 -4.09 -0.58 -16.82
CA TYR A 59 -4.65 0.65 -16.29
C TYR A 59 -4.91 1.68 -17.39
N ASN A 60 -3.96 1.85 -18.30
CA ASN A 60 -4.09 2.77 -19.44
C ASN A 60 -5.18 2.31 -20.42
N GLU A 61 -5.26 1.01 -20.69
CA GLU A 61 -6.34 0.43 -21.49
C GLU A 61 -7.71 0.60 -20.84
N LEU A 62 -7.79 0.44 -19.50
CA LEU A 62 -9.03 0.72 -18.76
C LEU A 62 -9.43 2.20 -18.88
N LEU A 63 -8.47 3.12 -18.75
CA LEU A 63 -8.72 4.56 -18.91
C LEU A 63 -9.27 4.87 -20.30
N ARG A 64 -8.60 4.36 -21.35
CA ARG A 64 -9.04 4.50 -22.75
C ARG A 64 -10.43 3.93 -22.97
N THR A 65 -10.71 2.76 -22.42
CA THR A 65 -12.01 2.09 -22.52
C THR A 65 -13.12 2.91 -21.86
N ILE A 66 -12.87 3.51 -20.70
CA ILE A 66 -13.85 4.37 -20.03
C ILE A 66 -14.16 5.59 -20.90
N GLU A 67 -13.14 6.25 -21.47
CA GLU A 67 -13.35 7.43 -22.32
C GLU A 67 -14.10 7.10 -23.60
N GLN A 68 -13.73 6.02 -24.28
CA GLN A 68 -14.44 5.53 -25.45
C GLN A 68 -15.89 5.17 -25.13
N ALA A 69 -16.12 4.45 -24.02
CA ALA A 69 -17.46 4.10 -23.59
C ALA A 69 -18.29 5.35 -23.24
N LYS A 70 -17.70 6.40 -22.66
CA LYS A 70 -18.39 7.68 -22.43
C LYS A 70 -18.74 8.42 -23.71
N ALA A 71 -17.82 8.45 -24.68
CA ALA A 71 -18.01 9.14 -25.96
C ALA A 71 -18.98 8.41 -26.91
N LYS A 72 -19.21 7.11 -26.70
CA LYS A 72 -20.07 6.28 -27.54
C LYS A 72 -21.53 6.71 -27.46
N THR A 73 -22.05 7.15 -28.61
CA THR A 73 -23.45 7.57 -28.81
C THR A 73 -24.39 6.40 -29.11
N GLY A 74 -23.87 5.28 -29.61
CA GLY A 74 -24.64 4.06 -29.88
C GLY A 74 -24.81 3.12 -28.68
N THR A 75 -25.35 1.92 -28.94
CA THR A 75 -25.56 0.87 -27.94
C THR A 75 -24.23 0.43 -27.32
N LYS A 76 -24.16 0.49 -25.99
CA LYS A 76 -23.00 0.05 -25.22
C LYS A 76 -23.04 -1.45 -24.99
N SER A 77 -21.88 -2.10 -25.02
CA SER A 77 -21.74 -3.50 -24.66
C SER A 77 -21.99 -3.69 -23.16
N LYS A 78 -22.33 -4.92 -22.76
CA LYS A 78 -22.47 -5.27 -21.33
C LYS A 78 -21.20 -4.96 -20.52
N SER A 79 -20.03 -5.12 -21.14
CA SER A 79 -18.74 -4.81 -20.53
C SER A 79 -18.58 -3.30 -20.32
N GLU A 80 -18.86 -2.50 -21.35
CA GLU A 80 -18.81 -1.03 -21.28
C GLU A 80 -19.76 -0.48 -20.20
N TYR A 81 -20.99 -1.01 -20.13
CA TYR A 81 -21.93 -0.66 -19.06
C TYR A 81 -21.39 -1.00 -17.68
N ASN A 82 -20.79 -2.19 -17.51
CA ASN A 82 -20.21 -2.59 -16.23
C ASN A 82 -19.04 -1.68 -15.83
N ILE A 83 -18.19 -1.31 -16.77
CA ILE A 83 -17.07 -0.38 -16.54
C ILE A 83 -17.61 0.98 -16.09
N LEU A 84 -18.55 1.58 -16.84
CA LEU A 84 -19.14 2.89 -16.53
C LEU A 84 -20.01 2.88 -15.26
N ARG A 85 -20.42 1.70 -14.78
CA ARG A 85 -21.11 1.55 -13.50
C ARG A 85 -20.14 1.58 -12.32
N ASN A 86 -18.94 1.03 -12.48
CA ASN A 86 -17.99 0.86 -11.37
C ASN A 86 -16.90 1.94 -11.34
N TYR A 87 -16.52 2.48 -12.50
CA TYR A 87 -15.39 3.38 -12.65
C TYR A 87 -15.77 4.68 -13.34
N ASP A 88 -14.93 5.69 -13.09
CA ASP A 88 -14.99 6.99 -13.72
C ASP A 88 -13.56 7.53 -13.91
N VAL A 89 -13.40 8.61 -14.69
CA VAL A 89 -12.12 9.29 -14.93
C VAL A 89 -12.22 10.73 -14.47
N VAL A 90 -11.24 11.17 -13.69
CA VAL A 90 -11.09 12.55 -13.23
C VAL A 90 -9.77 13.13 -13.74
N LEU A 91 -9.78 14.42 -14.06
CA LEU A 91 -8.57 15.18 -14.39
C LEU A 91 -8.01 15.81 -13.12
N ILE A 92 -6.75 15.54 -12.79
CA ILE A 92 -6.04 16.14 -11.65
C ILE A 92 -4.78 16.81 -12.19
N GLY A 93 -4.78 18.13 -12.19
CA GLY A 93 -3.78 18.91 -12.92
C GLY A 93 -3.87 18.58 -14.41
N GLU A 94 -2.79 18.04 -14.96
CA GLU A 94 -2.69 17.62 -16.37
C GLU A 94 -2.83 16.11 -16.56
N THR A 95 -3.00 15.33 -15.48
CA THR A 95 -3.03 13.87 -15.53
C THR A 95 -4.44 13.34 -15.30
N LYS A 96 -4.90 12.46 -16.20
CA LYS A 96 -6.15 11.71 -16.03
C LYS A 96 -5.95 10.53 -15.10
N LYS A 97 -6.88 10.32 -14.17
CA LYS A 97 -6.84 9.19 -13.22
C LYS A 97 -8.17 8.45 -13.18
N VAL A 98 -8.09 7.11 -13.15
CA VAL A 98 -9.23 6.23 -12.93
C VAL A 98 -9.62 6.26 -11.45
N ILE A 99 -10.90 6.50 -11.19
CA ILE A 99 -11.50 6.50 -9.87
C ILE A 99 -12.66 5.50 -9.83
N LYS A 100 -13.04 5.09 -8.63
CA LYS A 100 -14.33 4.43 -8.45
C LYS A 100 -15.44 5.44 -8.64
N LYS A 101 -16.49 5.03 -9.36
CA LYS A 101 -17.68 5.86 -9.56
C LYS A 101 -18.25 6.27 -8.21
N ARG A 102 -18.50 7.58 -8.08
CA ARG A 102 -19.11 8.18 -6.88
C ARG A 102 -20.63 8.05 -6.96
N GLU A 103 -21.26 7.78 -5.83
CA GLU A 103 -22.72 7.76 -5.72
C GLU A 103 -23.25 9.15 -5.38
N SER A 104 -22.48 9.91 -4.60
CA SER A 104 -22.74 11.31 -4.25
C SER A 104 -21.51 12.18 -4.51
N GLU A 105 -21.72 13.47 -4.80
CA GLU A 105 -20.62 14.44 -4.94
C GLU A 105 -19.81 14.60 -3.65
N ASN A 106 -20.44 14.33 -2.49
CA ASN A 106 -19.82 14.36 -1.17
C ASN A 106 -18.96 13.12 -0.88
N ASP A 107 -19.02 12.07 -1.71
CA ASP A 107 -18.20 10.88 -1.51
C ASP A 107 -16.72 11.18 -1.74
N ASN A 108 -15.86 10.61 -0.89
CA ASN A 108 -14.42 10.67 -1.10
C ASN A 108 -14.04 10.08 -2.47
N ILE A 109 -13.19 10.80 -3.20
CA ILE A 109 -12.62 10.31 -4.46
C ILE A 109 -11.67 9.15 -4.14
N ARG A 110 -12.00 7.96 -4.64
CA ARG A 110 -11.16 6.77 -4.45
C ARG A 110 -10.46 6.39 -5.75
N PHE A 111 -9.15 6.54 -5.77
CA PHE A 111 -8.27 6.25 -6.90
C PHE A 111 -7.98 4.77 -7.05
N LEU A 112 -7.92 4.31 -8.31
CA LEU A 112 -7.25 3.08 -8.67
C LEU A 112 -5.77 3.40 -8.90
N VAL A 113 -4.88 2.60 -8.30
CA VAL A 113 -3.42 2.80 -8.38
C VAL A 113 -2.80 1.65 -9.16
N PRO A 114 -2.05 1.91 -10.24
CA PRO A 114 -1.32 0.85 -10.94
C PRO A 114 -0.15 0.35 -10.09
N ASN A 115 0.28 -0.88 -10.33
CA ASN A 115 1.27 -1.58 -9.52
C ASN A 115 2.57 -0.78 -9.33
N GLU A 116 3.01 -0.14 -10.40
CA GLU A 116 4.22 0.67 -10.51
C GLU A 116 4.19 1.85 -9.54
N HIS A 117 3.01 2.36 -9.19
CA HIS A 117 2.83 3.49 -8.27
C HIS A 117 2.33 3.09 -6.87
N LEU A 118 2.14 1.79 -6.59
CA LEU A 118 1.65 1.32 -5.29
C LEU A 118 2.61 1.68 -4.15
N VAL A 119 3.92 1.48 -4.34
CA VAL A 119 4.96 1.78 -3.34
C VAL A 119 4.92 3.22 -2.90
N ASP A 120 5.03 4.11 -3.89
CA ASP A 120 5.13 5.54 -3.61
C ASP A 120 3.84 6.04 -2.95
N THR A 121 2.69 5.46 -3.31
CA THR A 121 1.40 5.76 -2.68
C THR A 121 1.38 5.30 -1.22
N ILE A 122 1.75 4.05 -0.94
CA ILE A 122 1.77 3.51 0.43
C ILE A 122 2.81 4.25 1.28
N TYR A 123 3.99 4.55 0.73
CA TYR A 123 5.05 5.32 1.39
C TYR A 123 4.55 6.71 1.79
N ARG A 124 3.92 7.45 0.87
CA ARG A 124 3.35 8.77 1.18
C ARG A 124 2.33 8.72 2.31
N ILE A 125 1.42 7.73 2.28
CA ILE A 125 0.43 7.56 3.35
C ILE A 125 1.11 7.17 4.67
N HIS A 126 2.12 6.30 4.61
CA HIS A 126 2.89 5.85 5.75
C HIS A 126 3.60 6.99 6.49
N GLU A 127 4.24 7.88 5.73
CA GLU A 127 4.84 9.13 6.22
C GLU A 127 3.76 10.04 6.81
N GLN A 128 2.65 10.26 6.09
CA GLN A 128 1.55 11.13 6.54
C GLN A 128 0.92 10.71 7.86
N VAL A 129 0.77 9.40 8.11
CA VAL A 129 0.23 8.92 9.39
C VAL A 129 1.30 8.83 10.48
N GLY A 130 2.58 8.92 10.13
CA GLY A 130 3.71 8.84 11.06
C GLY A 130 4.03 7.41 11.52
N HIS A 131 4.36 6.53 10.56
CA HIS A 131 4.80 5.14 10.81
C HIS A 131 3.85 4.31 11.69
N LYS A 132 2.54 4.52 11.54
CA LYS A 132 1.51 3.86 12.36
C LYS A 132 1.26 2.41 11.92
N SER A 133 0.58 1.68 12.79
CA SER A 133 0.21 0.29 12.54
C SER A 133 -0.75 0.15 11.35
N ARG A 134 -0.90 -1.09 10.89
CA ARG A 134 -1.84 -1.48 9.84
C ARG A 134 -3.28 -1.06 10.14
N ASP A 135 -3.70 -1.01 11.40
CA ASP A 135 -5.06 -0.60 11.79
C ASP A 135 -5.35 0.87 11.54
N VAL A 136 -4.31 1.72 11.61
CA VAL A 136 -4.43 3.16 11.30
C VAL A 136 -4.23 3.41 9.81
N MET A 137 -3.28 2.70 9.18
CA MET A 137 -3.01 2.85 7.76
C MET A 137 -4.16 2.36 6.88
N LEU A 138 -4.83 1.26 7.23
CA LEU A 138 -5.86 0.68 6.36
C LEU A 138 -7.05 1.63 6.12
N PRO A 139 -7.65 2.27 7.14
CA PRO A 139 -8.66 3.31 6.92
C PRO A 139 -8.14 4.49 6.10
N ALA A 140 -6.91 4.95 6.35
CA ALA A 140 -6.30 6.06 5.61
C ALA A 140 -6.15 5.71 4.11
N CYS A 141 -5.68 4.50 3.81
CA CYS A 141 -5.60 3.96 2.46
C CYS A 141 -6.99 3.88 1.80
N LYS A 142 -7.97 3.27 2.48
CA LYS A 142 -9.33 3.04 1.95
C LYS A 142 -10.14 4.33 1.75
N LYS A 143 -9.77 5.42 2.42
CA LYS A 143 -10.41 6.74 2.23
C LYS A 143 -10.24 7.24 0.80
N ASN A 144 -9.04 7.08 0.24
CA ASN A 144 -8.66 7.66 -1.05
C ASN A 144 -8.29 6.63 -2.13
N HIS A 145 -8.23 5.34 -1.82
CA HIS A 145 -7.77 4.31 -2.77
C HIS A 145 -8.64 3.06 -2.72
N ILE A 146 -8.84 2.40 -3.86
CA ILE A 146 -9.70 1.22 -3.94
C ILE A 146 -8.97 -0.12 -3.86
N ASN A 147 -7.72 -0.18 -4.31
CA ASN A 147 -7.01 -1.44 -4.51
C ASN A 147 -5.84 -1.66 -3.51
N LEU A 148 -5.75 -0.84 -2.47
CA LEU A 148 -4.78 -1.05 -1.38
C LEU A 148 -5.30 -2.07 -0.37
N THR A 149 -4.55 -3.15 -0.13
CA THR A 149 -4.96 -4.24 0.75
C THR A 149 -4.15 -4.30 2.05
N VAL A 150 -4.62 -5.14 2.98
CA VAL A 150 -3.98 -5.34 4.29
C VAL A 150 -2.60 -5.98 4.12
N GLU A 151 -2.47 -6.91 3.18
CA GLU A 151 -1.24 -7.63 2.87
C GLU A 151 -0.16 -6.65 2.39
N MET A 152 -0.50 -5.75 1.46
CA MET A 152 0.43 -4.71 0.99
C MET A 152 0.92 -3.83 2.12
N ILE A 153 0.02 -3.38 3.00
CA ILE A 153 0.36 -2.53 4.16
C ILE A 153 1.25 -3.29 5.14
N ASN A 154 0.96 -4.55 5.42
CA ASN A 154 1.76 -5.38 6.31
C ASN A 154 3.16 -5.63 5.75
N SER A 155 3.28 -5.93 4.45
CA SER A 155 4.57 -6.05 3.77
C SER A 155 5.38 -4.77 3.94
N PHE A 156 4.78 -3.62 3.67
CA PHE A 156 5.44 -2.32 3.84
C PHE A 156 5.92 -2.08 5.28
N ASN A 157 5.08 -2.34 6.27
CA ASN A 157 5.40 -2.16 7.69
C ASN A 157 6.47 -3.14 8.20
N ASN A 158 6.75 -4.22 7.48
CA ASN A 158 7.79 -5.19 7.80
C ASN A 158 9.12 -4.85 7.10
N THR A 159 9.10 -4.07 6.02
CA THR A 159 10.30 -3.60 5.32
C THR A 159 10.78 -2.24 5.84
N CYS A 160 9.89 -1.42 6.40
CA CYS A 160 10.24 -0.10 6.92
C CYS A 160 11.16 -0.18 8.16
N GLN A 161 12.34 0.42 8.07
CA GLN A 161 13.36 0.40 9.13
C GLN A 161 12.83 0.96 10.46
N GLN A 162 12.15 2.12 10.44
CA GLN A 162 11.59 2.74 11.64
C GLN A 162 10.58 1.82 12.34
N CYS A 163 9.66 1.24 11.57
CA CYS A 163 8.68 0.29 12.08
C CYS A 163 9.34 -0.96 12.66
N VAL A 164 10.38 -1.50 12.01
CA VAL A 164 11.12 -2.68 12.48
C VAL A 164 11.86 -2.37 13.78
N LEU A 165 12.53 -1.22 13.87
CA LEU A 165 13.24 -0.79 15.09
C LEU A 165 12.27 -0.59 16.26
N ASN A 166 11.13 0.06 16.03
CA ASN A 166 10.09 0.27 17.04
C ASN A 166 9.51 -1.07 17.54
N LYS A 167 9.27 -2.03 16.64
CA LYS A 167 8.86 -3.40 17.01
C LYS A 167 9.89 -4.11 17.89
N LYS A 168 11.19 -3.96 17.60
CA LYS A 168 12.28 -4.57 18.39
C LYS A 168 12.38 -3.95 19.79
N ARG A 169 12.33 -2.62 19.90
CA ARG A 169 12.37 -1.89 21.18
C ARG A 169 11.22 -2.31 22.12
N ASN A 170 10.02 -2.48 21.57
CA ASN A 170 8.85 -2.88 22.36
C ASN A 170 8.88 -4.36 22.82
N LYS A 171 9.70 -5.21 22.19
CA LYS A 171 9.89 -6.60 22.64
C LYS A 171 10.84 -6.69 23.84
N THR A 172 11.83 -5.80 23.93
CA THR A 172 12.83 -5.81 25.01
C THR A 172 12.32 -5.25 26.33
N THR A 173 11.26 -4.44 26.32
CA THR A 173 10.66 -3.86 27.54
C THR A 173 9.79 -4.83 28.34
N GLY A 174 9.59 -6.06 27.87
CA GLY A 174 8.87 -7.12 28.59
C GLY A 174 9.73 -7.93 29.58
N LEU A 175 11.03 -7.67 29.67
CA LEU A 175 11.91 -8.34 30.63
C LEU A 175 11.79 -7.66 32.00
N VAL A 176 10.77 -8.04 32.76
CA VAL A 176 10.63 -7.64 34.17
C VAL A 176 11.64 -8.45 34.98
N VAL A 177 12.79 -7.85 35.29
CA VAL A 177 13.74 -8.42 36.25
C VAL A 177 13.11 -8.29 37.63
N LYS A 178 12.63 -9.39 38.21
CA LYS A 178 12.19 -9.39 39.61
C LYS A 178 13.42 -9.12 40.50
N PRO A 179 13.37 -8.16 41.45
CA PRO A 179 14.46 -7.97 42.38
C PRO A 179 14.66 -9.24 43.21
N ILE A 180 15.92 -9.68 43.32
CA ILE A 180 16.30 -10.80 44.17
C ILE A 180 16.29 -10.29 45.62
N ASN A 181 15.22 -10.59 46.37
CA ASN A 181 15.14 -10.29 47.79
C ASN A 181 16.03 -11.28 48.57
N PHE A 182 17.28 -10.92 48.82
CA PHE A 182 18.09 -11.60 49.82
C PHE A 182 17.66 -11.12 51.21
N LYS A 183 16.85 -11.93 51.90
CA LYS A 183 16.62 -11.76 53.34
C LYS A 183 17.86 -12.26 54.09
N TYR A 184 18.81 -11.38 54.38
CA TYR A 184 19.83 -11.67 55.39
C TYR A 184 19.26 -11.35 56.77
N SER A 185 18.93 -12.40 57.52
CA SER A 185 18.68 -12.28 58.96
C SER A 185 20.04 -12.20 59.66
N ILE A 186 20.48 -10.98 59.99
CA ILE A 186 21.60 -10.78 60.91
C ILE A 186 21.01 -10.91 62.31
N LEU A 187 21.27 -12.04 62.97
CA LEU A 187 21.08 -12.19 64.42
C LEU A 187 22.34 -11.66 65.09
N PHE A 188 22.18 -10.55 65.83
CA PHE A 188 23.11 -10.13 66.88
C PHE A 188 22.67 -10.73 68.20
#